data_AF-A0A349HBG5-F1
#
_entry.id   AF-A0A349HBG5-F1
#
_cell.length_a   1.000
_cell.length_b   1.000
_cell.length_c   1.000
_cell.angle_alpha   90.00
_cell.angle_beta   90.00
_cell.angle_gamma   90.00
#
_symmetry.space_group_name_H-M   'P 1'
#
loop_
_entity.id
_entity.type
_entity.pdbx_description
1 polymer ?
#
loop_
_entity_poly.entity_id
_entity_poly.type
_entity_poly.pdbx_seq_one_letter_code
_entity_poly.pdbx_strand_id
1 'polypeptide(L)'
;MNIDSQPGCIAASVRGRVLLVVAALVTLVGCAQQDLTDVQQFVENTKRTTPIKKPDPPPEIKPYTPFAYTAQGVKDPFLVAPFAQEEELEMTREAAAVQSANYTGVRPDPNRVREELEKYSLGSLKMMGTFRIGGNMGLWALVLAPDGVVHRVQKNNYLGTNHGKILNITEQRVDLKEIVPDGPGRWQERDAFLSLTQ
;
A
#
# COMPACT_ATOMS: atom_id res chain seq x y z
N MET A 1 79.81 -32.93 63.19
CA MET A 1 79.33 -32.30 61.95
C MET A 1 79.46 -33.36 60.86
N ASN A 2 78.39 -34.11 60.63
CA ASN A 2 78.40 -35.25 59.73
C ASN A 2 78.19 -34.79 58.29
N ILE A 3 79.13 -35.20 57.45
CA ILE A 3 79.04 -35.32 56.01
C ILE A 3 78.20 -36.56 55.72
N ASP A 4 77.25 -36.50 54.80
CA ASP A 4 76.93 -37.66 53.97
C ASP A 4 76.36 -37.27 52.60
N SER A 5 76.81 -38.03 51.62
CA SER A 5 76.68 -37.83 50.17
C SER A 5 75.83 -38.94 49.58
N GLN A 6 74.87 -38.66 48.68
CA GLN A 6 74.30 -39.66 47.77
C GLN A 6 73.81 -39.04 46.44
N PRO A 7 74.41 -39.42 45.29
CA PRO A 7 73.96 -39.07 43.94
C PRO A 7 73.12 -40.22 43.35
N GLY A 8 71.79 -40.08 43.26
CA GLY A 8 70.94 -41.18 42.76
C GLY A 8 69.64 -40.79 42.06
N CYS A 9 69.15 -39.56 42.18
CA CYS A 9 67.75 -39.26 41.81
C CYS A 9 67.51 -38.86 40.34
N ILE A 10 68.54 -38.57 39.54
CA ILE A 10 68.33 -37.99 38.20
C ILE A 10 67.96 -39.07 37.16
N ALA A 11 68.58 -40.26 37.21
CA ALA A 11 68.41 -41.31 36.21
C ALA A 11 67.02 -41.98 36.22
N ALA A 12 66.37 -42.07 37.39
CA ALA A 12 65.01 -42.63 37.51
C ALA A 12 63.95 -41.71 36.88
N SER A 13 64.13 -40.39 36.96
CA SER A 13 63.20 -39.41 36.39
C SER A 13 63.22 -39.41 34.85
N VAL A 14 64.39 -39.67 34.25
CA VAL A 14 64.55 -39.71 32.78
C VAL A 14 63.92 -40.98 32.20
N ARG A 15 64.11 -42.14 32.84
CA ARG A 15 63.47 -43.41 32.42
C ARG A 15 61.94 -43.34 32.52
N GLY A 16 61.40 -42.75 33.59
CA GLY A 16 59.95 -42.54 33.74
C GLY A 16 59.37 -41.54 32.75
N ARG A 17 60.07 -40.44 32.47
CA ARG A 17 59.68 -39.46 31.44
C ARG A 17 59.70 -40.03 30.03
N VAL A 18 60.72 -40.84 29.69
CA VAL A 18 60.80 -41.53 28.39
C VAL A 18 59.65 -42.53 28.23
N LEU A 19 59.32 -43.31 29.27
CA LEU A 19 58.19 -44.25 29.24
C LEU A 19 56.84 -43.53 29.07
N LEU A 20 56.65 -42.37 29.73
CA LEU A 20 55.46 -41.54 29.57
C LEU A 20 55.33 -40.93 28.17
N VAL A 21 56.44 -40.48 27.59
CA VAL A 21 56.46 -39.93 26.21
C VAL A 21 56.20 -41.02 25.18
N VAL A 22 56.76 -42.21 25.36
CA VAL A 22 56.50 -43.36 24.47
C VAL A 22 55.05 -43.82 24.59
N ALA A 23 54.49 -43.90 25.80
CA ALA A 23 53.08 -44.21 26.00
C ALA A 23 52.15 -43.16 25.35
N ALA A 24 52.48 -41.87 25.48
CA ALA A 24 51.74 -40.79 24.81
C ALA A 24 51.83 -40.90 23.28
N LEU A 25 53.00 -41.22 22.72
CA LEU A 25 53.18 -41.44 21.28
C LEU A 25 52.35 -42.63 20.76
N VAL A 26 52.24 -43.72 21.51
CA VAL A 26 51.40 -44.87 21.14
C VAL A 26 49.92 -44.50 21.12
N THR A 27 49.45 -43.66 22.05
CA THR A 27 48.05 -43.20 22.05
C THR A 27 47.72 -42.27 20.87
N LEU A 28 48.71 -41.62 20.25
CA LEU A 28 48.49 -40.76 19.08
C LEU A 28 48.26 -41.56 17.78
N VAL A 29 48.75 -42.80 17.67
CA VAL A 29 48.63 -43.61 16.44
C VAL A 29 47.20 -44.13 16.22
N GLY A 30 46.36 -44.17 17.26
CA GLY A 30 44.95 -44.60 17.17
C GLY A 30 43.99 -43.57 16.54
N CYS A 31 44.38 -42.30 16.42
CA CYS A 31 43.54 -41.26 15.82
C CYS A 31 43.70 -41.12 14.29
N ALA A 32 44.47 -42.01 13.64
CA ALA A 32 44.80 -41.91 12.21
C ALA A 32 43.90 -42.74 11.26
N GLN A 33 42.85 -43.39 11.77
CA GLN A 33 41.98 -44.24 10.94
C GLN A 33 40.75 -43.46 10.47
N GLN A 34 40.88 -42.77 9.34
CA GLN A 34 39.75 -42.19 8.60
C GLN A 34 39.28 -43.22 7.55
N ASP A 35 38.47 -44.18 7.97
CA ASP A 35 37.88 -45.15 7.04
C ASP A 35 36.75 -44.45 6.25
N LEU A 36 37.12 -43.74 5.20
CA LEU A 36 36.22 -42.96 4.32
C LEU A 36 35.60 -43.81 3.21
N THR A 37 35.87 -45.11 3.21
CA THR A 37 35.42 -46.08 2.20
C THR A 37 33.90 -46.12 2.10
N ASP A 38 33.20 -46.12 3.24
CA ASP A 38 31.73 -46.14 3.29
C ASP A 38 31.11 -44.86 2.69
N VAL A 39 31.66 -43.68 3.03
CA VAL A 39 31.17 -42.40 2.50
C VAL A 39 31.40 -42.32 0.98
N GLN A 40 32.57 -42.77 0.51
CA GLN A 40 32.87 -42.82 -0.92
C GLN A 40 31.92 -43.76 -1.66
N GLN A 41 31.69 -44.95 -1.10
CA GLN A 41 30.79 -45.95 -1.67
C GLN A 41 29.33 -45.48 -1.68
N PHE A 42 28.89 -44.74 -0.65
CA PHE A 42 27.58 -44.11 -0.61
C PHE A 42 27.41 -43.04 -1.70
N VAL A 43 28.43 -42.19 -1.90
CA VAL A 43 28.42 -41.16 -2.95
C VAL A 43 28.36 -41.78 -4.33
N GLU A 44 29.15 -42.82 -4.60
CA GLU A 44 29.13 -43.54 -5.88
C GLU A 44 27.79 -44.25 -6.13
N ASN A 45 27.24 -44.92 -5.11
CA ASN A 45 25.93 -45.58 -5.21
C ASN A 45 24.80 -44.58 -5.45
N THR A 46 24.83 -43.44 -4.77
CA THR A 46 23.81 -42.39 -4.93
C THR A 46 23.88 -41.77 -6.32
N LYS A 47 25.08 -41.44 -6.81
CA LYS A 47 25.27 -40.93 -8.18
C LYS A 47 24.75 -41.90 -9.25
N ARG A 48 24.90 -43.21 -9.03
CA ARG A 48 24.45 -44.24 -9.98
C ARG A 48 22.95 -44.52 -9.91
N THR A 49 22.38 -44.51 -8.70
CA THR A 49 21.01 -44.97 -8.46
C THR A 49 19.99 -43.86 -8.61
N THR A 50 20.36 -42.59 -8.38
CA THR A 50 19.42 -41.47 -8.48
C THR A 50 19.12 -41.15 -9.95
N PRO A 51 17.87 -41.32 -10.41
CA PRO A 51 17.49 -40.93 -11.75
C PRO A 51 17.48 -39.41 -11.87
N ILE A 52 18.30 -38.87 -12.77
CA ILE A 52 18.30 -37.44 -13.09
C ILE A 52 17.04 -37.15 -13.91
N LYS A 53 15.97 -36.72 -13.25
CA LYS A 53 14.78 -36.21 -13.93
C LYS A 53 15.15 -34.85 -14.53
N LYS A 54 15.18 -34.75 -15.86
CA LYS A 54 15.33 -33.46 -16.53
C LYS A 54 14.16 -32.57 -16.08
N PRO A 55 14.41 -31.31 -15.66
CA PRO A 55 13.33 -30.39 -15.34
C PRO A 55 12.46 -30.20 -16.58
N ASP A 56 11.16 -30.01 -16.36
CA ASP A 56 10.23 -29.73 -17.44
C ASP A 56 10.68 -28.47 -18.20
N PRO A 57 10.57 -28.46 -19.54
CA PRO A 57 10.99 -27.31 -20.32
C PRO A 57 10.21 -26.06 -19.87
N PRO A 58 10.83 -24.87 -19.88
CA PRO A 58 10.13 -23.64 -19.60
C PRO A 58 8.89 -23.48 -20.48
N PRO A 59 7.79 -22.93 -19.96
CA PRO A 59 6.59 -22.70 -20.74
C PRO A 59 6.90 -21.77 -21.92
N GLU A 60 6.43 -22.13 -23.11
CA GLU A 60 6.57 -21.28 -24.28
C GLU A 60 5.67 -20.04 -24.14
N ILE A 61 6.26 -18.86 -24.30
CA ILE A 61 5.54 -17.58 -24.30
C ILE A 61 4.78 -17.51 -25.63
N LYS A 62 3.46 -17.63 -25.58
CA LYS A 62 2.62 -17.47 -26.78
C LYS A 62 2.72 -16.00 -27.25
N PRO A 63 3.11 -15.74 -28.50
CA PRO A 63 3.14 -14.38 -29.02
C PRO A 63 1.74 -13.78 -29.02
N TYR A 64 1.65 -12.50 -28.66
CA TYR A 64 0.42 -11.73 -28.75
C TYR A 64 -0.04 -11.70 -30.21
N THR A 65 -1.26 -12.15 -30.46
CA THR A 65 -1.92 -11.99 -31.76
C THR A 65 -2.78 -10.73 -31.68
N PRO A 66 -2.46 -9.67 -32.44
CA PRO A 66 -3.29 -8.48 -32.45
C PRO A 66 -4.65 -8.83 -33.04
N PHE A 67 -5.70 -8.58 -32.26
CA PHE A 67 -7.05 -8.68 -32.78
C PHE A 67 -7.31 -7.45 -33.66
N ALA A 68 -7.51 -7.68 -34.96
CA ALA A 68 -7.88 -6.61 -35.88
C ALA A 68 -9.34 -6.22 -35.65
N TYR A 69 -9.56 -5.01 -35.14
CA TYR A 69 -10.90 -4.48 -34.93
C TYR A 69 -11.53 -4.04 -36.26
N THR A 70 -12.36 -4.89 -36.85
CA THR A 70 -13.07 -4.66 -38.11
C THR A 70 -14.43 -4.01 -37.91
N ALA A 71 -14.53 -2.94 -37.12
CA ALA A 71 -15.77 -2.17 -36.97
C ALA A 71 -15.99 -1.10 -38.05
N GLN A 72 -15.15 -1.10 -39.09
CA GLN A 72 -15.31 -0.22 -40.24
C GLN A 72 -16.60 -0.60 -40.98
N GLY A 73 -17.68 0.15 -40.73
CA GLY A 73 -19.02 -0.10 -41.29
C GLY A 73 -20.08 -0.54 -40.28
N VAL A 74 -19.71 -0.75 -39.01
CA VAL A 74 -20.70 -0.92 -37.92
C VAL A 74 -21.21 0.45 -37.52
N LYS A 75 -22.54 0.59 -37.38
CA LYS A 75 -23.17 1.82 -36.91
C LYS A 75 -22.57 2.21 -35.56
N ASP A 76 -22.22 3.49 -35.40
CA ASP A 76 -21.65 4.01 -34.16
C ASP A 76 -22.58 3.69 -32.97
N PRO A 77 -22.13 2.89 -31.98
CA PRO A 77 -22.95 2.49 -30.84
C PRO A 77 -23.30 3.65 -29.90
N PHE A 78 -22.66 4.81 -30.05
CA PHE A 78 -22.92 6.01 -29.25
C PHE A 78 -23.75 7.07 -29.99
N LEU A 79 -24.06 6.85 -31.27
CA LEU A 79 -25.03 7.69 -31.98
C LEU A 79 -26.45 7.18 -31.70
N VAL A 80 -27.24 8.04 -31.08
CA VAL A 80 -28.67 7.83 -30.85
C VAL A 80 -29.34 7.54 -32.19
N ALA A 81 -30.05 6.42 -32.28
CA ALA A 81 -30.67 6.01 -33.52
C ALA A 81 -31.74 7.04 -33.93
N PRO A 82 -31.91 7.36 -35.23
CA PRO A 82 -32.88 8.37 -35.68
C PRO A 82 -34.35 8.08 -35.34
N PHE A 83 -34.66 6.85 -34.89
CA PHE A 83 -35.97 6.40 -34.46
C PHE A 83 -36.13 6.33 -32.93
N ALA A 84 -35.07 6.59 -32.17
CA ALA A 84 -35.20 6.87 -30.74
C ALA A 84 -35.81 8.27 -30.65
N GLN A 85 -37.13 8.28 -30.63
CA GLN A 85 -37.97 9.48 -30.55
C GLN A 85 -37.51 10.31 -29.34
N GLU A 86 -37.56 11.65 -29.43
CA GLU A 86 -37.34 12.52 -28.27
C GLU A 86 -38.13 12.05 -27.03
N GLU A 87 -39.28 11.38 -27.22
CA GLU A 87 -40.05 10.71 -26.18
C GLU A 87 -39.27 9.67 -25.36
N GLU A 88 -38.32 8.89 -25.89
CA GLU A 88 -37.52 7.95 -25.07
C GLU A 88 -36.47 8.67 -24.21
N LEU A 89 -35.95 9.81 -24.71
CA LEU A 89 -35.05 10.70 -23.98
C LEU A 89 -35.80 11.50 -22.90
N GLU A 90 -37.03 11.92 -23.19
CA GLU A 90 -37.93 12.55 -22.22
C GLU A 90 -38.38 11.51 -21.17
N MET A 91 -38.75 10.29 -21.57
CA MET A 91 -39.14 9.23 -20.64
C MET A 91 -38.02 8.85 -19.66
N THR A 92 -36.75 8.91 -20.07
CA THR A 92 -35.61 8.72 -19.13
C THR A 92 -35.44 9.90 -18.18
N ARG A 93 -35.63 11.14 -18.66
CA ARG A 93 -35.58 12.35 -17.83
C ARG A 93 -36.74 12.42 -16.84
N GLU A 94 -37.93 12.02 -17.29
CA GLU A 94 -39.17 11.92 -16.52
C GLU A 94 -39.10 10.77 -15.52
N ALA A 95 -38.61 9.58 -15.92
CA ALA A 95 -38.43 8.47 -14.98
C ALA A 95 -37.41 8.81 -13.89
N ALA A 96 -36.33 9.52 -14.22
CA ALA A 96 -35.39 10.07 -13.24
C ALA A 96 -36.05 11.13 -12.34
N ALA A 97 -36.91 11.99 -12.90
CA ALA A 97 -37.66 12.99 -12.14
C ALA A 97 -38.73 12.36 -11.22
N VAL A 98 -39.42 11.30 -11.65
CA VAL A 98 -40.45 10.58 -10.89
C VAL A 98 -39.80 9.76 -9.76
N GLN A 99 -38.65 9.13 -10.00
CA GLN A 99 -37.86 8.50 -8.93
C GLN A 99 -37.33 9.55 -7.93
N SER A 100 -37.01 10.75 -8.41
CA SER A 100 -36.68 11.89 -7.56
C SER A 100 -37.90 12.55 -6.89
N ALA A 101 -39.16 12.21 -7.21
CA ALA A 101 -40.31 12.76 -6.48
C ALA A 101 -40.53 12.03 -5.15
N ASN A 102 -40.19 10.74 -5.08
CA ASN A 102 -40.36 9.89 -3.90
C ASN A 102 -39.08 9.71 -3.05
N TYR A 103 -37.95 10.28 -3.47
CA TYR A 103 -36.69 10.15 -2.74
C TYR A 103 -36.65 11.10 -1.51
N THR A 104 -36.88 10.57 -0.31
CA THR A 104 -36.82 11.35 0.94
C THR A 104 -35.40 11.59 1.47
N GLY A 105 -34.38 11.26 0.70
CA GLY A 105 -32.99 11.40 1.12
C GLY A 105 -32.42 12.81 0.96
N VAL A 106 -31.15 12.93 1.30
CA VAL A 106 -30.36 14.17 1.25
C VAL A 106 -30.36 14.79 -0.13
N ARG A 107 -30.48 16.13 -0.20
CA ARG A 107 -30.44 16.89 -1.45
C ARG A 107 -29.76 18.23 -1.24
N PRO A 108 -29.12 18.79 -2.28
CA PRO A 108 -28.75 20.19 -2.30
C PRO A 108 -29.98 21.08 -2.09
N ASP A 109 -29.85 22.10 -1.23
CA ASP A 109 -30.89 23.13 -1.06
C ASP A 109 -30.82 24.15 -2.20
N PRO A 110 -31.81 24.19 -3.12
CA PRO A 110 -31.80 25.12 -4.25
C PRO A 110 -32.16 26.56 -3.86
N ASN A 111 -32.76 26.76 -2.68
CA ASN A 111 -33.24 28.08 -2.25
C ASN A 111 -32.16 28.88 -1.52
N ARG A 112 -31.03 28.25 -1.18
CA ARG A 112 -29.93 28.91 -0.48
C ARG A 112 -29.08 29.74 -1.45
N VAL A 113 -28.64 30.91 -0.99
CA VAL A 113 -27.62 31.71 -1.67
C VAL A 113 -26.29 30.96 -1.66
N ARG A 114 -25.71 30.75 -2.84
CA ARG A 114 -24.40 30.10 -3.01
C ARG A 114 -23.28 31.01 -2.48
N GLU A 115 -22.30 30.40 -1.85
CA GLU A 115 -21.08 31.08 -1.39
C GLU A 115 -20.04 31.17 -2.52
N GLU A 116 -19.12 32.13 -2.39
CA GLU A 116 -18.02 32.38 -3.33
C GLU A 116 -17.21 31.10 -3.65
N LEU A 117 -16.93 30.26 -2.66
CA LEU A 117 -16.10 29.06 -2.82
C LEU A 117 -16.83 27.87 -3.46
N GLU A 118 -18.14 27.97 -3.70
CA GLU A 118 -18.92 26.92 -4.36
C GLU A 118 -18.83 26.95 -5.89
N LYS A 119 -18.14 27.96 -6.45
CA LYS A 119 -17.81 28.01 -7.88
C LYS A 119 -16.60 27.15 -8.25
N TYR A 120 -15.84 26.70 -7.25
CA TYR A 120 -14.61 25.94 -7.42
C TYR A 120 -14.81 24.48 -7.04
N SER A 121 -14.07 23.57 -7.67
CA SER A 121 -14.06 22.17 -7.26
C SER A 121 -13.26 22.02 -5.97
N LEU A 122 -13.67 21.10 -5.08
CA LEU A 122 -13.00 20.88 -3.80
C LEU A 122 -11.50 20.60 -3.97
N GLY A 123 -11.11 19.82 -4.98
CA GLY A 123 -9.70 19.49 -5.24
C GLY A 123 -8.83 20.67 -5.72
N SER A 124 -9.45 21.79 -6.13
CA SER A 124 -8.73 23.00 -6.52
C SER A 124 -8.51 23.97 -5.35
N LEU A 125 -9.19 23.75 -4.23
CA LEU A 125 -9.10 24.56 -3.03
C LEU A 125 -7.96 24.06 -2.14
N LYS A 126 -7.21 24.98 -1.53
CA LYS A 126 -6.10 24.65 -0.63
C LYS A 126 -6.28 25.30 0.72
N MET A 127 -6.18 24.54 1.80
CA MET A 127 -6.17 25.10 3.15
C MET A 127 -4.79 25.69 3.44
N MET A 128 -4.75 26.99 3.71
CA MET A 128 -3.52 27.75 3.99
C MET A 128 -3.23 27.88 5.48
N GLY A 129 -4.25 27.69 6.34
CA GLY A 129 -4.08 27.77 7.78
C GLY A 129 -5.39 28.06 8.51
N THR A 130 -5.27 28.37 9.79
CA THR A 130 -6.39 28.81 10.61
C THR A 130 -6.08 30.12 11.32
N PHE A 131 -7.12 30.87 11.66
CA PHE A 131 -7.01 32.15 12.34
C PHE A 131 -8.10 32.29 13.40
N ARG A 132 -7.75 32.88 14.55
CA ARG A 132 -8.68 33.13 15.66
C ARG A 132 -8.82 34.63 15.84
N ILE A 133 -10.05 35.13 15.81
CA ILE A 133 -10.32 36.56 16.08
C ILE A 133 -10.87 36.66 17.50
N GLY A 134 -10.06 37.18 18.43
CA GLY A 134 -10.46 37.69 19.75
C GLY A 134 -11.37 36.80 20.62
N GLY A 135 -10.79 36.23 21.70
CA GLY A 135 -11.44 35.80 22.95
C GLY A 135 -12.52 34.70 22.89
N ASN A 136 -13.51 34.82 22.01
CA ASN A 136 -14.71 33.98 21.96
C ASN A 136 -15.28 33.76 20.54
N MET A 137 -14.72 34.37 19.48
CA MET A 137 -15.18 34.07 18.13
C MET A 137 -14.38 32.88 17.57
N GLY A 138 -15.10 31.89 17.05
CA GLY A 138 -14.59 30.56 16.70
C GLY A 138 -13.38 30.54 15.75
N LEU A 139 -12.84 29.34 15.54
CA LEU A 139 -11.71 29.09 14.64
C LEU A 139 -12.15 29.31 13.18
N TRP A 140 -11.45 30.16 12.46
CA TRP A 140 -11.62 30.38 11.02
C TRP A 140 -10.55 29.60 10.26
N ALA A 141 -10.89 29.05 9.09
CA ALA A 141 -9.92 28.51 8.16
C ALA A 141 -9.69 29.50 7.02
N LEU A 142 -8.44 29.54 6.53
CA LEU A 142 -8.04 30.28 5.35
C LEU A 142 -7.93 29.30 4.18
N VAL A 143 -8.71 29.52 3.14
CA VAL A 143 -8.76 28.67 1.95
C VAL A 143 -8.36 29.50 0.73
N LEU A 144 -7.32 29.06 0.04
CA LEU A 144 -6.88 29.62 -1.24
C LEU A 144 -7.71 28.99 -2.36
N ALA A 145 -8.37 29.85 -3.13
CA ALA A 145 -9.04 29.49 -4.36
C ALA A 145 -8.07 29.48 -5.55
N PRO A 146 -8.40 28.79 -6.66
CA PRO A 146 -7.54 28.71 -7.85
C PRO A 146 -7.37 30.06 -8.58
N ASP A 147 -8.18 31.08 -8.25
CA ASP A 147 -8.01 32.47 -8.69
C ASP A 147 -6.89 33.22 -7.94
N GLY A 148 -6.26 32.59 -6.94
CA GLY A 148 -5.21 33.19 -6.11
C GLY A 148 -5.75 34.00 -4.92
N VAL A 149 -7.06 34.03 -4.70
CA VAL A 149 -7.68 34.78 -3.60
C VAL A 149 -7.84 33.88 -2.38
N VAL A 150 -7.47 34.40 -1.21
CA VAL A 150 -7.65 33.71 0.07
C VAL A 150 -8.98 34.14 0.70
N HIS A 151 -9.84 33.16 0.92
CA HIS A 151 -11.14 33.33 1.57
C HIS A 151 -11.08 32.78 3.00
N ARG A 152 -11.73 33.51 3.91
CA ARG A 152 -11.95 33.04 5.29
C ARG A 152 -13.27 32.28 5.36
N VAL A 153 -13.27 31.12 5.99
CA VAL A 153 -14.45 30.29 6.20
C VAL A 153 -14.56 29.85 7.66
N GLN A 154 -15.78 29.63 8.12
CA GLN A 154 -16.11 29.15 9.46
C GLN A 154 -17.01 27.91 9.39
N LYS A 155 -17.26 27.29 10.54
CA LYS A 155 -18.20 26.18 10.64
C LYS A 155 -19.56 26.53 10.03
N ASN A 156 -20.15 25.58 9.31
CA ASN A 156 -21.39 25.72 8.52
C ASN A 156 -21.30 26.54 7.22
N ASN A 157 -20.14 27.06 6.84
CA ASN A 157 -19.96 27.57 5.47
C ASN A 157 -19.93 26.43 4.44
N TYR A 158 -20.08 26.80 3.18
CA TYR A 158 -20.12 25.90 2.04
C TYR A 158 -18.98 26.19 1.08
N LEU A 159 -18.38 25.12 0.56
CA LEU A 159 -17.30 25.20 -0.42
C LEU A 159 -17.34 23.99 -1.34
N GLY A 160 -16.73 24.13 -2.52
CA GLY A 160 -16.79 23.07 -3.51
C GLY A 160 -18.08 23.10 -4.33
N THR A 161 -18.00 22.59 -5.56
CA THR A 161 -19.15 22.44 -6.46
C THR A 161 -20.21 21.47 -5.95
N ASN A 162 -19.84 20.56 -5.04
CA ASN A 162 -20.71 19.51 -4.50
C ASN A 162 -21.37 19.92 -3.16
N HIS A 163 -21.58 21.22 -2.94
CA HIS A 163 -22.21 21.76 -1.72
C HIS A 163 -21.55 21.26 -0.42
N GLY A 164 -20.23 21.26 -0.37
CA GLY A 164 -19.45 20.78 0.77
C GLY A 164 -19.65 21.66 2.00
N LYS A 165 -20.40 21.17 2.99
CA LYS A 165 -20.66 21.89 4.25
C LYS A 165 -19.56 21.64 5.27
N ILE A 166 -18.95 22.69 5.81
CA ILE A 166 -17.92 22.57 6.86
C ILE A 166 -18.58 22.09 8.17
N LEU A 167 -18.14 20.93 8.66
CA LEU A 167 -18.57 20.36 9.93
C LEU A 167 -17.67 20.81 11.08
N ASN A 168 -16.36 20.79 10.86
CA ASN A 168 -15.38 21.15 11.88
C ASN A 168 -14.12 21.75 11.24
N ILE A 169 -13.43 22.60 12.01
CA ILE A 169 -12.16 23.21 11.60
C ILE A 169 -11.14 22.86 12.68
N THR A 170 -9.98 22.38 12.26
CA THR A 170 -8.82 22.10 13.11
C THR A 170 -7.60 22.82 12.56
N GLU A 171 -6.52 22.89 13.33
CA GLU A 171 -5.28 23.56 12.89
C GLU A 171 -4.63 22.89 11.67
N GLN A 172 -4.87 21.58 11.46
CA GLN A 172 -4.25 20.79 10.41
C GLN A 172 -5.18 20.45 9.25
N ARG A 173 -6.50 20.49 9.45
CA ARG A 173 -7.48 20.20 8.40
C ARG A 173 -8.85 20.82 8.64
N VAL A 174 -9.62 20.96 7.57
CA VAL A 174 -11.05 21.31 7.58
C VAL A 174 -11.86 20.07 7.23
N ASP A 175 -12.73 19.64 8.13
CA ASP A 175 -13.63 18.49 7.92
C ASP A 175 -14.96 18.99 7.34
N LEU A 176 -15.42 18.39 6.25
CA LEU A 176 -16.64 18.78 5.56
C LEU A 176 -17.38 17.58 4.98
N LYS A 177 -18.63 17.81 4.59
CA LYS A 177 -19.50 16.79 4.01
C LYS A 177 -20.07 17.28 2.68
N GLU A 178 -19.75 16.57 1.61
CA GLU A 178 -20.20 16.86 0.25
C GLU A 178 -21.48 16.09 -0.07
N ILE A 179 -22.29 16.62 -0.98
CA ILE A 179 -23.46 15.97 -1.55
C ILE A 179 -23.16 15.64 -3.01
N VAL A 180 -22.96 14.35 -3.30
CA VAL A 180 -22.54 13.85 -4.62
C VAL A 180 -23.70 13.06 -5.24
N PRO A 181 -23.96 13.17 -6.57
CA PRO A 181 -25.00 12.38 -7.21
C PRO A 181 -24.65 10.87 -7.22
N ASP A 182 -25.56 10.03 -6.72
CA ASP A 182 -25.47 8.55 -6.64
C ASP A 182 -26.47 7.90 -7.62
N GLY A 183 -26.41 8.33 -8.88
CA GLY A 183 -27.31 7.90 -9.95
C GLY A 183 -28.51 8.82 -10.19
N PRO A 184 -29.45 8.42 -11.07
CA PRO A 184 -30.56 9.26 -11.50
C PRO A 184 -31.41 9.73 -10.33
N GLY A 185 -31.39 11.03 -10.05
CA GLY A 185 -32.23 11.65 -9.01
C GLY A 185 -31.86 11.31 -7.56
N ARG A 186 -30.78 10.57 -7.32
CA ARG A 186 -30.31 10.24 -5.96
C ARG A 186 -29.02 10.98 -5.64
N TRP A 187 -28.86 11.33 -4.37
CA TRP A 187 -27.66 11.95 -3.84
C TRP A 187 -27.14 11.16 -2.66
N GLN A 188 -25.85 11.28 -2.39
CA GLN A 188 -25.19 10.66 -1.27
C GLN A 188 -24.31 11.68 -0.56
N GLU A 189 -24.33 11.66 0.77
CA GLU A 189 -23.35 12.40 1.57
C GLU A 189 -22.02 11.68 1.57
N ARG A 190 -20.94 12.40 1.27
CA ARG A 190 -19.57 11.92 1.31
C ARG A 190 -18.75 12.77 2.27
N ASP A 191 -18.07 12.12 3.20
CA ASP A 191 -17.12 12.80 4.07
C ASP A 191 -15.86 13.16 3.29
N ALA A 192 -15.41 14.41 3.44
CA ALA A 192 -14.23 14.94 2.78
C ALA A 192 -13.46 15.86 3.75
N PHE A 193 -12.20 16.13 3.43
CA PHE A 193 -11.39 17.05 4.22
C PHE A 193 -10.39 17.80 3.35
N LEU A 194 -10.04 19.01 3.76
CA LEU A 194 -8.93 19.78 3.22
C LEU A 194 -7.79 19.78 4.23
N SER A 195 -6.65 19.20 3.89
CA SER A 195 -5.44 19.24 4.72
C SER A 195 -4.68 20.54 4.53
N LEU A 196 -3.96 20.96 5.57
CA LEU A 196 -3.02 22.07 5.53
C LEU A 196 -1.99 21.82 4.42
N THR A 197 -1.87 22.77 3.51
CA THR A 197 -0.82 22.74 2.49
C THR A 197 0.50 23.12 3.15
N GLN A 198 1.46 22.20 3.14
CA GLN A 198 2.85 22.43 3.58
C GLN A 198 3.66 23.14 2.51
#